data_AF-A0A414XJQ4-F1
#
_entry.id   AF-A0A414XJQ4-F1
#
_cell.length_a   1.000
_cell.length_b   1.000
_cell.length_c   1.000
_cell.angle_alpha   90.00
_cell.angle_beta   90.00
_cell.angle_gamma   90.00
#
_symmetry.space_group_name_H-M   'P 1'
#
loop_
_entity.id
_entity.type
_entity.pdbx_description
1 polymer ?
#
loop_
_entity_poly.entity_id
_entity_poly.type
_entity_poly.pdbx_seq_one_letter_code
_entity_poly.pdbx_strand_id
1 'polypeptide(L)'
;MKKRINGEQYYLPSNLTSEQEAIYVQIIDWKRKNITTQRGLYRGHEYDAIFPDETPVPEMLYKPIIPLLDKMQQGKFAYKPHKFAFHAVSSQTACINLFMPLLLSEDADRILPMIPGCPADFSKIARDKLFRGFCFEYWGQDIKQGTGLLNDHSKQAGTDADVAIAYYNTEDKLCLWLIEHKLSEREFTVCGAYESKANESKANCTKCNLMDIAREPQKCHYHTIGYKYWDILNKNLDRFQGAIEIKGCPFRRGLNQLWRNQILAFALQETGIYNNVTFSVCHHAKNTMLNKSINQYRALTNKDAIFSYFTNYDVLDAVDTHDSELQKWLQWYKALYCF
;
A
#
# COMPACT_ATOMS: atom_id res chain seq x y z
N MET A 1 -3.31 -6.70 -25.79
CA MET A 1 -4.35 -6.87 -26.83
C MET A 1 -4.74 -5.52 -27.38
N LYS A 2 -4.93 -5.42 -28.70
CA LYS A 2 -5.40 -4.22 -29.36
C LYS A 2 -6.89 -4.00 -29.04
N LYS A 3 -7.25 -2.81 -28.56
CA LYS A 3 -8.62 -2.40 -28.25
C LYS A 3 -8.86 -0.96 -28.73
N ARG A 4 -10.07 -0.65 -29.19
CA ARG A 4 -10.46 0.71 -29.58
C ARG A 4 -11.38 1.30 -28.52
N ILE A 5 -11.05 2.47 -27.99
CA ILE A 5 -11.78 3.17 -26.93
C ILE A 5 -11.88 4.64 -27.36
N ASN A 6 -13.10 5.19 -27.45
CA ASN A 6 -13.35 6.57 -27.89
C ASN A 6 -12.67 6.97 -29.21
N GLY A 7 -12.57 6.03 -30.15
CA GLY A 7 -11.92 6.24 -31.47
C GLY A 7 -10.41 5.95 -31.48
N GLU A 8 -9.75 6.02 -30.32
CA GLU A 8 -8.33 5.79 -30.13
C GLU A 8 -7.98 4.31 -29.96
N GLN A 9 -6.77 3.93 -30.37
CA GLN A 9 -6.28 2.56 -30.30
C GLN A 9 -5.32 2.37 -29.11
N TYR A 10 -5.59 1.33 -28.31
CA TYR A 10 -4.80 0.97 -27.13
C TYR A 10 -4.35 -0.48 -27.17
N TYR A 11 -3.20 -0.75 -26.59
CA TYR A 11 -2.58 -2.06 -26.38
C TYR A 11 -2.55 -2.34 -24.88
N LEU A 12 -3.66 -2.91 -24.39
CA LEU A 12 -3.93 -3.14 -22.97
C LEU A 12 -3.86 -4.63 -22.61
N PRO A 13 -3.67 -5.00 -21.33
CA PRO A 13 -3.97 -6.34 -20.84
C PRO A 13 -5.40 -6.78 -21.20
N SER A 14 -5.61 -8.06 -21.49
CA SER A 14 -6.91 -8.57 -21.98
C SER A 14 -8.00 -8.63 -20.92
N ASN A 15 -7.63 -8.64 -19.64
CA ASN A 15 -8.52 -9.00 -18.53
C ASN A 15 -8.75 -7.84 -17.55
N LEU A 16 -8.68 -6.60 -18.04
CA LEU A 16 -9.02 -5.43 -17.24
C LEU A 16 -10.54 -5.31 -17.05
N THR A 17 -10.98 -4.94 -15.86
CA THR A 17 -12.35 -4.44 -15.66
C THR A 17 -12.50 -3.05 -16.31
N SER A 18 -13.74 -2.54 -16.40
CA SER A 18 -14.00 -1.19 -16.89
C SER A 18 -13.29 -0.11 -16.06
N GLU A 19 -13.25 -0.25 -14.74
CA GLU A 19 -12.56 0.69 -13.84
C GLU A 19 -11.03 0.65 -14.04
N GLN A 20 -10.45 -0.56 -14.13
CA GLN A 20 -9.01 -0.70 -14.40
C GLN A 20 -8.66 -0.11 -15.77
N GLU A 21 -9.48 -0.38 -16.78
CA GLU A 21 -9.29 0.17 -18.11
C GLU A 21 -9.32 1.69 -18.12
N ALA A 22 -10.26 2.32 -17.41
CA ALA A 22 -10.33 3.77 -17.31
C ALA A 22 -9.06 4.37 -16.67
N ILE A 23 -8.57 3.78 -15.58
CA ILE A 23 -7.31 4.19 -14.93
C ILE A 23 -6.12 4.01 -15.90
N TYR A 24 -6.05 2.88 -16.59
CA TYR A 24 -5.00 2.62 -17.58
C TYR A 24 -5.01 3.64 -18.71
N VAL A 25 -6.18 3.90 -19.30
CA VAL A 25 -6.34 4.84 -20.42
C VAL A 25 -5.91 6.24 -20.01
N GLN A 26 -6.38 6.74 -18.85
CA GLN A 26 -5.99 8.05 -18.34
C GLN A 26 -4.46 8.19 -18.26
N ILE A 27 -3.79 7.21 -17.63
CA ILE A 27 -2.35 7.26 -17.40
C ILE A 27 -1.57 7.09 -18.71
N ILE A 28 -2.05 6.24 -19.62
CA ILE A 28 -1.46 6.05 -20.96
C ILE A 28 -1.55 7.33 -21.78
N ASP A 29 -2.69 8.00 -21.78
CA ASP A 29 -2.88 9.24 -22.53
C ASP A 29 -1.98 10.35 -22.00
N TRP A 30 -1.83 10.43 -20.68
CA TRP A 30 -0.85 11.33 -20.07
C TRP A 30 0.58 10.98 -20.48
N LYS A 31 0.98 9.70 -20.43
CA LYS A 31 2.31 9.24 -20.88
C LYS A 31 2.56 9.63 -22.33
N ARG A 32 1.61 9.36 -23.23
CA ARG A 32 1.70 9.67 -24.67
C ARG A 32 1.89 11.16 -24.93
N LYS A 33 1.19 12.00 -24.17
CA LYS A 33 1.26 13.46 -24.29
C LYS A 33 2.55 14.05 -23.72
N ASN A 34 3.07 13.52 -22.62
CA ASN A 34 4.10 14.21 -21.83
C ASN A 34 5.48 13.52 -21.84
N ILE A 35 5.56 12.23 -22.19
CA ILE A 35 6.81 11.47 -22.16
C ILE A 35 7.09 10.83 -23.52
N THR A 36 6.27 9.87 -23.93
CA THR A 36 6.49 9.13 -25.18
C THR A 36 5.24 8.40 -25.65
N THR A 37 5.05 8.35 -26.96
CA THR A 37 4.04 7.53 -27.63
C THR A 37 4.52 6.10 -27.90
N GLN A 38 5.82 5.82 -27.68
CA GLN A 38 6.39 4.50 -27.91
C GLN A 38 5.93 3.49 -26.85
N ARG A 39 5.78 2.24 -27.30
CA ARG A 39 5.29 1.11 -26.52
C ARG A 39 6.46 0.23 -26.12
N GLY A 40 6.40 -0.32 -24.92
CA GLY A 40 7.34 -1.32 -24.45
C GLY A 40 6.84 -2.74 -24.68
N LEU A 41 7.75 -3.70 -24.55
CA LEU A 41 7.50 -5.13 -24.73
C LEU A 41 7.46 -5.86 -23.38
N TYR A 42 6.49 -6.76 -23.21
CA TYR A 42 6.48 -7.73 -22.13
C TYR A 42 6.06 -9.10 -22.64
N ARG A 43 6.94 -10.09 -22.46
CA ARG A 43 6.75 -11.47 -22.93
C ARG A 43 6.36 -11.53 -24.42
N GLY A 44 7.02 -10.74 -25.25
CA GLY A 44 6.79 -10.71 -26.71
C GLY A 44 5.55 -9.93 -27.16
N HIS A 45 4.84 -9.24 -26.26
CA HIS A 45 3.68 -8.42 -26.59
C HIS A 45 3.92 -6.95 -26.28
N GLU A 46 3.48 -6.07 -27.17
CA GLU A 46 3.52 -4.62 -26.97
C GLU A 46 2.40 -4.14 -26.06
N TYR A 47 2.72 -3.21 -25.17
CA TYR A 47 1.78 -2.56 -24.27
C TYR A 47 2.05 -1.06 -24.17
N ASP A 48 0.98 -0.25 -24.22
CA ASP A 48 1.10 1.21 -24.11
C ASP A 48 1.59 1.68 -22.75
N ALA A 49 1.27 0.93 -21.69
CA ALA A 49 1.68 1.27 -20.34
C ALA A 49 3.12 0.85 -20.00
N ILE A 50 3.86 0.21 -20.93
CA ILE A 50 5.26 -0.15 -20.75
C ILE A 50 6.13 0.84 -21.53
N PHE A 51 7.26 1.24 -20.95
CA PHE A 51 8.24 2.08 -21.63
C PHE A 51 9.15 1.23 -22.53
N PRO A 52 9.58 1.75 -23.70
CA PRO A 52 10.44 1.02 -24.62
C PRO A 52 11.84 0.79 -24.06
N ASP A 53 12.36 1.77 -23.32
CA ASP A 53 13.73 1.79 -22.81
C ASP A 53 13.74 1.66 -21.28
N GLU A 54 14.78 1.03 -20.76
CA GLU A 54 15.04 0.99 -19.33
C GLU A 54 15.69 2.30 -18.87
N THR A 55 15.21 2.83 -17.75
CA THR A 55 15.72 4.07 -17.15
C THR A 55 16.21 3.81 -15.74
N PRO A 56 17.11 4.65 -15.19
CA PRO A 56 17.58 4.48 -13.81
C PRO A 56 16.47 4.72 -12.76
N VAL A 57 15.51 5.57 -13.10
CA VAL A 57 14.36 5.94 -12.25
C VAL A 57 13.07 5.83 -13.06
N PRO A 58 11.92 5.47 -12.45
CA PRO A 58 10.65 5.40 -13.18
C PRO A 58 10.29 6.73 -13.86
N GLU A 59 10.04 6.68 -15.17
CA GLU A 59 9.70 7.85 -16.00
C GLU A 59 8.44 8.60 -15.54
N MET A 60 7.55 7.92 -14.83
CA MET A 60 6.32 8.51 -14.27
C MET A 60 6.54 9.24 -12.94
N LEU A 61 7.76 9.26 -12.39
CA LEU A 61 8.02 9.99 -11.15
C LEU A 61 7.85 11.50 -11.34
N TYR A 62 7.30 12.16 -10.33
CA TYR A 62 7.30 13.61 -10.26
C TYR A 62 8.74 14.12 -10.17
N LYS A 63 9.22 14.79 -11.22
CA LYS A 63 10.65 15.14 -11.35
C LYS A 63 11.27 15.83 -10.12
N PRO A 64 10.58 16.78 -9.45
CA PRO A 64 11.14 17.45 -8.28
C PRO A 64 11.51 16.54 -7.09
N ILE A 65 10.91 15.36 -6.95
CA ILE A 65 11.24 14.45 -5.83
C ILE A 65 12.40 13.51 -6.11
N ILE A 66 12.86 13.37 -7.38
CA ILE A 66 13.91 12.41 -7.76
C ILE A 66 15.19 12.56 -6.92
N PRO A 67 15.78 13.76 -6.74
CA PRO A 67 17.01 13.89 -5.95
C PRO A 67 16.86 13.48 -4.48
N LEU A 68 15.66 13.67 -3.92
CA LEU A 68 15.35 13.30 -2.54
C LEU A 68 15.09 11.79 -2.42
N LEU A 69 14.46 11.19 -3.42
CA LEU A 69 14.26 9.75 -3.51
C LEU A 69 15.60 9.02 -3.66
N ASP A 70 16.50 9.53 -4.50
CA ASP A 70 17.86 9.00 -4.66
C ASP A 70 18.62 9.04 -3.33
N LYS A 71 18.52 10.15 -2.59
CA LYS A 71 19.12 10.27 -1.25
C LYS A 71 18.55 9.24 -0.27
N MET A 72 17.24 8.97 -0.32
CA MET A 72 16.61 7.94 0.50
C MET A 72 17.12 6.54 0.13
N GLN A 73 17.22 6.25 -1.17
CA GLN A 73 17.70 4.98 -1.73
C GLN A 73 19.19 4.70 -1.46
N GLN A 74 20.00 5.73 -1.25
CA GLN A 74 21.40 5.60 -0.81
C GLN A 74 21.53 5.38 0.71
N GLY A 75 20.44 5.55 1.46
CA GLY A 75 20.43 5.49 2.92
C GLY A 75 19.92 4.18 3.50
N LYS A 76 19.80 4.15 4.83
CA LYS A 76 19.27 3.00 5.60
C LYS A 76 17.79 2.70 5.36
N PHE A 77 17.09 3.57 4.64
CA PHE A 77 15.67 3.47 4.31
C PHE A 77 15.44 3.16 2.82
N ALA A 78 16.46 2.66 2.14
CA ALA A 78 16.33 2.15 0.79
C ALA A 78 15.27 1.04 0.75
N TYR A 79 14.39 1.11 -0.24
CA TYR A 79 13.36 0.10 -0.48
C TYR A 79 13.60 -0.60 -1.81
N LYS A 80 13.02 -1.80 -1.97
CA LYS A 80 13.16 -2.59 -3.19
C LYS A 80 12.11 -2.16 -4.21
N PRO A 81 12.49 -1.76 -5.43
CA PRO A 81 11.53 -1.52 -6.48
C PRO A 81 10.76 -2.80 -6.82
N HIS A 82 9.44 -2.69 -6.98
CA HIS A 82 8.64 -3.79 -7.48
C HIS A 82 9.00 -4.12 -8.94
N LYS A 83 8.72 -5.35 -9.37
CA LYS A 83 8.96 -5.80 -10.76
C LYS A 83 8.37 -4.86 -11.81
N PHE A 84 7.25 -4.22 -11.49
CA PHE A 84 6.56 -3.28 -12.38
C PHE A 84 6.64 -1.84 -11.89
N ALA A 85 7.65 -1.49 -11.09
CA ALA A 85 7.86 -0.11 -10.62
C ALA A 85 8.03 0.89 -11.77
N PHE A 86 8.58 0.44 -12.90
CA PHE A 86 8.79 1.26 -14.09
C PHE A 86 7.61 1.23 -15.08
N HIS A 87 6.54 0.51 -14.75
CA HIS A 87 5.31 0.51 -15.54
C HIS A 87 4.58 1.85 -15.38
N ALA A 88 3.92 2.35 -16.42
CA ALA A 88 3.22 3.63 -16.37
C ALA A 88 2.14 3.65 -15.27
N VAL A 89 1.43 2.52 -15.12
CA VAL A 89 0.40 2.27 -14.10
C VAL A 89 0.98 1.58 -12.85
N SER A 90 2.19 1.97 -12.43
CA SER A 90 2.85 1.44 -11.22
C SER A 90 2.20 1.99 -9.95
N SER A 91 1.67 1.10 -9.08
CA SER A 91 1.12 1.52 -7.78
C SER A 91 2.21 2.06 -6.85
N GLN A 92 3.41 1.46 -6.85
CA GLN A 92 4.54 1.95 -6.05
C GLN A 92 4.94 3.37 -6.46
N THR A 93 5.03 3.64 -7.75
CA THR A 93 5.35 4.99 -8.27
C THR A 93 4.23 5.98 -7.99
N ALA A 94 2.97 5.58 -8.16
CA ALA A 94 1.82 6.43 -7.83
C ALA A 94 1.74 6.75 -6.33
N CYS A 95 2.10 5.81 -5.45
CA CYS A 95 2.20 6.00 -4.01
C CYS A 95 3.26 7.05 -3.67
N ILE A 96 4.48 6.89 -4.21
CA ILE A 96 5.58 7.85 -4.01
C ILE A 96 5.19 9.23 -4.52
N ASN A 97 4.59 9.29 -5.71
CA ASN A 97 4.11 10.52 -6.32
C ASN A 97 3.01 11.20 -5.50
N LEU A 98 2.18 10.45 -4.78
CA LEU A 98 1.10 10.99 -3.96
C LEU A 98 1.64 11.54 -2.63
N PHE A 99 2.48 10.76 -1.96
CA PHE A 99 2.85 11.08 -0.58
C PHE A 99 4.15 11.86 -0.46
N MET A 100 5.18 11.61 -1.27
CA MET A 100 6.50 12.20 -1.04
C MET A 100 6.51 13.74 -1.10
N PRO A 101 5.88 14.40 -2.10
CA PRO A 101 5.82 15.87 -2.14
C PRO A 101 5.08 16.46 -0.94
N LEU A 102 3.92 15.89 -0.59
CA LEU A 102 3.13 16.29 0.58
C LEU A 102 3.93 16.13 1.87
N LEU A 103 4.50 14.95 2.11
CA LEU A 103 5.21 14.65 3.33
C LEU A 103 6.47 15.50 3.48
N LEU A 104 7.10 15.97 2.40
CA LEU A 104 8.28 16.84 2.48
C LEU A 104 7.95 18.32 2.64
N SER A 105 6.69 18.74 2.50
CA SER A 105 6.30 20.14 2.68
C SER A 105 6.28 20.54 4.16
N GLU A 106 6.57 21.82 4.42
CA GLU A 106 6.41 22.43 5.75
C GLU A 106 4.94 22.52 6.16
N ASP A 107 4.00 22.51 5.21
CA ASP A 107 2.57 22.52 5.48
C ASP A 107 2.00 21.14 5.84
N ALA A 108 2.81 20.07 5.78
CA ALA A 108 2.34 18.70 5.98
C ALA A 108 1.61 18.52 7.33
N ASP A 109 2.12 19.13 8.40
CA ASP A 109 1.54 19.01 9.74
C ASP A 109 0.14 19.64 9.84
N ARG A 110 -0.17 20.61 8.97
CA ARG A 110 -1.49 21.24 8.85
C ARG A 110 -2.41 20.46 7.91
N ILE A 111 -1.87 19.89 6.84
CA ILE A 111 -2.64 19.20 5.80
C ILE A 111 -3.04 17.78 6.23
N LEU A 112 -2.12 17.00 6.81
CA LEU A 112 -2.37 15.59 7.13
C LEU A 112 -3.61 15.36 8.01
N PRO A 113 -3.87 16.15 9.07
CA PRO A 113 -5.08 16.00 9.89
C PRO A 113 -6.41 16.13 9.13
N MET A 114 -6.41 16.76 7.95
CA MET A 114 -7.61 16.93 7.13
C MET A 114 -7.94 15.67 6.31
N ILE A 115 -7.03 14.70 6.24
CA ILE A 115 -7.24 13.45 5.52
C ILE A 115 -8.05 12.50 6.45
N PRO A 116 -9.20 11.94 6.02
CA PRO A 116 -10.08 11.12 6.86
C PRO A 116 -9.42 9.91 7.54
N GLY A 117 -8.28 9.44 7.03
CA GLY A 117 -7.52 8.33 7.59
C GLY A 117 -6.45 8.71 8.61
N CYS A 118 -6.17 10.00 8.80
CA CYS A 118 -5.13 10.48 9.71
C CYS A 118 -5.46 10.11 11.16
N PRO A 119 -4.49 9.64 11.97
CA PRO A 119 -4.71 9.40 13.39
C PRO A 119 -5.24 10.65 14.09
N ALA A 120 -6.29 10.50 14.90
CA ALA A 120 -6.97 11.62 15.55
C ALA A 120 -6.08 12.39 16.54
N ASP A 121 -5.02 11.75 17.04
CA ASP A 121 -4.03 12.33 17.94
C ASP A 121 -2.78 12.85 17.20
N PHE A 122 -2.76 12.86 15.87
CA PHE A 122 -1.64 13.41 15.10
C PHE A 122 -1.39 14.88 15.47
N SER A 123 -0.13 15.21 15.81
CA SER A 123 0.30 16.60 16.01
C SER A 123 1.27 17.09 14.94
N LYS A 124 2.37 16.36 14.71
CA LYS A 124 3.43 16.77 13.78
C LYS A 124 4.21 15.57 13.28
N ILE A 125 4.73 15.62 12.05
CA ILE A 125 5.65 14.61 11.54
C ILE A 125 6.92 14.58 12.39
N ALA A 126 7.37 13.38 12.78
CA ALA A 126 8.60 13.18 13.52
C ALA A 126 9.80 13.26 12.56
N ARG A 127 10.16 14.48 12.15
CA ARG A 127 11.21 14.76 11.14
C ARG A 127 12.58 14.15 11.46
N ASP A 128 12.86 13.87 12.73
CA ASP A 128 14.10 13.26 13.22
C ASP A 128 14.11 11.72 13.13
N LYS A 129 12.97 11.10 12.79
CA LYS A 129 12.81 9.66 12.59
C LYS A 129 12.71 9.33 11.10
N LEU A 130 12.91 8.05 10.77
CA LEU A 130 12.83 7.53 9.40
C LEU A 130 13.59 8.41 8.38
N PHE A 131 13.16 8.46 7.12
CA PHE A 131 13.63 9.47 6.17
C PHE A 131 12.76 10.71 6.31
N ARG A 132 13.20 11.67 7.15
CA ARG A 132 12.47 12.94 7.41
C ARG A 132 11.02 12.73 7.88
N GLY A 133 10.80 11.67 8.65
CA GLY A 133 9.53 11.30 9.24
C GLY A 133 8.72 10.28 8.43
N PHE A 134 9.23 9.75 7.32
CA PHE A 134 8.52 8.68 6.59
C PHE A 134 9.46 7.64 5.96
N CYS A 135 8.89 6.50 5.57
CA CYS A 135 9.57 5.45 4.82
C CYS A 135 8.60 4.79 3.84
N PHE A 136 9.08 4.42 2.65
CA PHE A 136 8.34 3.62 1.68
C PHE A 136 8.69 2.14 1.86
N GLU A 137 7.76 1.24 1.56
CA GLU A 137 7.90 -0.22 1.73
C GLU A 137 8.47 -0.57 3.13
N TYR A 138 7.80 -0.06 4.15
CA TYR A 138 8.25 -0.16 5.54
C TYR A 138 7.81 -1.48 6.18
N TRP A 139 8.76 -2.17 6.80
CA TRP A 139 8.51 -3.45 7.48
C TRP A 139 9.11 -3.50 8.90
N GLY A 140 9.56 -2.36 9.42
CA GLY A 140 10.26 -2.28 10.71
C GLY A 140 11.77 -2.47 10.60
N GLN A 141 12.36 -2.16 9.44
CA GLN A 141 13.80 -2.32 9.20
C GLN A 141 14.67 -1.54 10.19
N ASP A 142 14.20 -0.42 10.72
CA ASP A 142 14.91 0.36 11.74
C ASP A 142 14.86 -0.28 13.14
N ILE A 143 13.95 -1.22 13.37
CA ILE A 143 13.74 -1.89 14.66
C ILE A 143 14.39 -3.27 14.67
N LYS A 144 14.10 -4.11 13.68
CA LYS A 144 14.61 -5.48 13.60
C LYS A 144 14.98 -5.84 12.18
N GLN A 145 16.26 -6.11 11.97
CA GLN A 145 16.83 -6.54 10.69
C GLN A 145 16.52 -8.02 10.36
N GLY A 146 16.86 -8.44 9.14
CA GLY A 146 16.73 -9.84 8.70
C GLY A 146 15.31 -10.20 8.29
N THR A 147 14.64 -11.06 9.07
CA THR A 147 13.28 -11.54 8.80
C THR A 147 12.18 -10.64 9.36
N GLY A 148 12.55 -9.54 10.02
CA GLY A 148 11.61 -8.58 10.59
C GLY A 148 10.88 -9.08 11.83
N LEU A 149 9.93 -8.27 12.31
CA LEU A 149 9.12 -8.56 13.50
C LEU A 149 8.15 -9.72 13.24
N LEU A 150 7.64 -9.83 12.01
CA LEU A 150 6.69 -10.88 11.62
C LEU A 150 7.36 -12.20 11.23
N ASN A 151 8.69 -12.22 11.16
CA ASN A 151 9.51 -13.35 10.71
C ASN A 151 9.16 -13.84 9.29
N ASP A 152 8.69 -12.95 8.43
CA ASP A 152 8.23 -13.26 7.08
C ASP A 152 9.04 -12.59 5.96
N HIS A 153 10.01 -11.75 6.32
CA HIS A 153 10.79 -11.00 5.36
C HIS A 153 11.99 -11.82 4.84
N SER A 154 12.23 -11.71 3.55
CA SER A 154 13.29 -12.42 2.82
C SER A 154 13.91 -11.52 1.75
N LYS A 155 14.79 -12.06 0.91
CA LYS A 155 15.30 -11.30 -0.24
C LYS A 155 14.17 -10.97 -1.23
N GLN A 156 13.17 -11.85 -1.38
CA GLN A 156 12.17 -11.77 -2.45
C GLN A 156 10.77 -11.30 -2.00
N ALA A 157 10.42 -11.47 -0.73
CA ALA A 157 9.06 -11.21 -0.24
C ALA A 157 9.06 -10.84 1.25
N GLY A 158 8.01 -10.17 1.68
CA GLY A 158 7.74 -9.77 3.06
C GLY A 158 6.36 -9.14 3.18
N THR A 159 5.99 -8.74 4.40
CA THR A 159 4.89 -7.80 4.64
C THR A 159 5.49 -6.42 4.83
N ASP A 160 5.18 -5.54 3.89
CA ASP A 160 5.66 -4.17 3.86
C ASP A 160 4.42 -3.27 3.74
N ALA A 161 4.37 -2.18 4.49
CA ALA A 161 3.42 -1.10 4.26
C ALA A 161 3.99 -0.16 3.20
N ASP A 162 3.20 0.23 2.20
CA ASP A 162 3.68 1.09 1.11
C ASP A 162 4.25 2.42 1.64
N VAL A 163 3.65 2.99 2.70
CA VAL A 163 4.17 4.15 3.42
C VAL A 163 4.07 3.92 4.93
N ALA A 164 5.09 4.33 5.68
CA ALA A 164 5.01 4.57 7.11
C ALA A 164 5.34 6.04 7.40
N ILE A 165 4.50 6.71 8.18
CA ILE A 165 4.68 8.09 8.63
C ILE A 165 4.90 8.06 10.15
N ALA A 166 6.10 8.40 10.59
CA ALA A 166 6.40 8.61 12.00
C ALA A 166 5.93 10.01 12.41
N TYR A 167 5.19 10.10 13.51
CA TYR A 167 4.63 11.36 14.00
C TYR A 167 4.73 11.44 15.51
N TYR A 168 4.76 12.65 16.04
CA TYR A 168 4.50 12.89 17.45
C TYR A 168 3.01 13.18 17.61
N ASN A 169 2.40 12.55 18.60
CA ASN A 169 1.01 12.81 18.93
C ASN A 169 0.85 14.08 19.80
N THR A 170 -0.38 14.41 20.19
CA THR A 170 -0.68 15.58 21.04
C THR A 170 -0.05 15.54 22.43
N GLU A 171 0.48 14.39 22.86
CA GLU A 171 1.24 14.20 24.10
C GLU A 171 2.77 14.13 23.86
N ASP A 172 3.23 14.51 22.66
CA ASP A 172 4.62 14.44 22.19
C ASP A 172 5.22 13.02 22.24
N LYS A 173 4.36 11.99 22.19
CA LYS A 173 4.78 10.59 22.11
C LYS A 173 4.96 10.17 20.66
N LEU A 174 6.07 9.49 20.39
CA LEU A 174 6.36 8.96 19.07
C LEU A 174 5.37 7.86 18.69
N CYS A 175 4.73 8.01 17.53
CA CYS A 175 3.73 7.11 16.98
C CYS A 175 4.02 6.83 15.50
N LEU A 176 3.31 5.88 14.91
CA LEU A 176 3.49 5.48 13.52
C LEU A 176 2.15 5.30 12.80
N TRP A 177 2.07 5.74 11.56
CA TRP A 177 0.91 5.57 10.70
C TRP A 177 1.33 4.81 9.45
N LEU A 178 0.85 3.57 9.31
CA LEU A 178 1.09 2.71 8.16
C LEU A 178 -0.01 2.90 7.11
N ILE A 179 0.36 2.94 5.84
CA ILE A 179 -0.56 3.08 4.73
C ILE A 179 -0.21 2.06 3.65
N GLU A 180 -1.21 1.27 3.23
CA GLU A 180 -1.17 0.49 1.99
C GLU A 180 -1.80 1.32 0.87
N HIS A 181 -1.14 1.42 -0.28
CA HIS A 181 -1.58 2.14 -1.45
C HIS A 181 -2.01 1.20 -2.58
N LYS A 182 -3.21 1.43 -3.14
CA LYS A 182 -3.70 0.72 -4.33
C LYS A 182 -4.10 1.68 -5.44
N LEU A 183 -3.57 1.46 -6.63
CA LEU A 183 -3.89 2.23 -7.83
C LEU A 183 -5.00 1.55 -8.63
N SER A 184 -4.68 0.46 -9.31
CA SER A 184 -5.56 -0.21 -10.28
C SER A 184 -5.79 -1.68 -9.95
N GLU A 185 -5.31 -2.15 -8.81
CA GLU A 185 -5.47 -3.52 -8.37
C GLU A 185 -6.95 -3.85 -8.16
N ARG A 186 -7.39 -4.98 -8.71
CA ARG A 186 -8.78 -5.46 -8.54
C ARG A 186 -9.05 -5.98 -7.12
N GLU A 187 -8.00 -6.43 -6.44
CA GLU A 187 -8.08 -7.05 -5.12
C GLU A 187 -6.72 -6.92 -4.42
N PHE A 188 -6.75 -6.93 -3.10
CA PHE A 188 -5.55 -7.05 -2.26
C PHE A 188 -4.83 -8.39 -2.46
N THR A 189 -3.56 -8.46 -2.09
CA THR A 189 -2.74 -9.67 -2.23
C THR A 189 -3.34 -10.85 -1.46
N VAL A 190 -3.58 -11.95 -2.16
CA VAL A 190 -4.14 -13.20 -1.58
C VAL A 190 -3.12 -13.96 -0.74
N CYS A 191 -3.57 -14.99 -0.02
CA CYS A 191 -2.71 -15.83 0.83
C CYS A 191 -1.73 -16.68 0.01
N GLY A 192 -0.46 -16.28 -0.02
CA GLY A 192 0.61 -17.06 -0.63
C GLY A 192 0.78 -18.46 -0.04
N ALA A 193 0.49 -18.65 1.26
CA ALA A 193 0.50 -19.98 1.87
C ALA A 193 -0.59 -20.90 1.33
N TYR A 194 -1.77 -20.37 0.97
CA TYR A 194 -2.82 -21.19 0.35
C TYR A 194 -2.44 -21.62 -1.07
N GLU A 195 -1.79 -20.74 -1.83
CA GLU A 195 -1.34 -21.04 -3.19
C GLU A 195 -0.09 -21.95 -3.20
N SER A 196 0.76 -21.87 -2.18
CA SER A 196 1.99 -22.66 -2.04
C SER A 196 1.77 -24.16 -2.22
N LYS A 197 2.57 -24.80 -3.07
CA LYS A 197 2.58 -26.27 -3.23
C LYS A 197 3.09 -27.00 -1.99
N ALA A 198 3.87 -26.33 -1.14
CA ALA A 198 4.41 -26.89 0.11
C ALA A 198 3.38 -26.90 1.25
N ASN A 199 2.19 -26.33 1.06
CA ASN A 199 1.15 -26.37 2.06
C ASN A 199 0.39 -27.72 2.02
N GLU A 200 0.76 -28.63 2.91
CA GLU A 200 0.10 -29.93 3.09
C GLU A 200 -1.28 -29.80 3.76
N SER A 201 -1.56 -28.66 4.41
CA SER A 201 -2.78 -28.37 5.16
C SER A 201 -3.78 -27.49 4.38
N LYS A 202 -3.73 -27.46 3.05
CA LYS A 202 -4.63 -26.61 2.22
C LYS A 202 -6.12 -26.80 2.50
N ALA A 203 -6.53 -28.02 2.87
CA ALA A 203 -7.92 -28.31 3.23
C ALA A 203 -8.40 -27.48 4.42
N ASN A 204 -7.52 -27.13 5.36
CA ASN A 204 -7.87 -26.30 6.51
C ASN A 204 -8.25 -24.88 6.10
N CYS A 205 -7.66 -24.35 5.02
CA CYS A 205 -7.99 -23.01 4.53
C CYS A 205 -9.46 -22.85 4.11
N THR A 206 -10.17 -23.95 3.83
CA THR A 206 -11.60 -23.94 3.46
C THR A 206 -12.52 -24.51 4.54
N LYS A 207 -11.97 -25.29 5.49
CA LYS A 207 -12.73 -25.95 6.55
C LYS A 207 -12.69 -25.20 7.89
N CYS A 208 -11.55 -24.58 8.22
CA CYS A 208 -11.32 -23.92 9.50
C CYS A 208 -11.60 -22.43 9.38
N ASN A 209 -12.44 -21.89 10.26
CA ASN A 209 -12.69 -20.45 10.38
C ASN A 209 -11.56 -19.76 11.17
N LEU A 210 -11.71 -18.46 11.42
CA LEU A 210 -10.74 -17.67 12.20
C LEU A 210 -10.47 -18.27 13.59
N MET A 211 -11.51 -18.63 14.33
CA MET A 211 -11.38 -19.16 15.69
C MET A 211 -10.78 -20.57 15.73
N ASP A 212 -11.09 -21.40 14.74
CA ASP A 212 -10.51 -22.74 14.61
C ASP A 212 -8.99 -22.68 14.44
N ILE A 213 -8.50 -21.69 13.69
CA ILE A 213 -7.07 -21.50 13.44
C ILE A 213 -6.42 -20.73 14.59
N ALA A 214 -7.08 -19.72 15.17
CA ALA A 214 -6.56 -18.98 16.32
C ALA A 214 -6.27 -19.90 17.52
N ARG A 215 -7.18 -20.85 17.81
CA ARG A 215 -6.99 -21.85 18.88
C ARG A 215 -5.92 -22.89 18.56
N GLU A 216 -5.72 -23.19 17.29
CA GLU A 216 -4.77 -24.21 16.81
C GLU A 216 -3.97 -23.69 15.60
N PRO A 217 -3.00 -22.77 15.82
CA PRO A 217 -2.29 -22.08 14.74
C PRO A 217 -1.55 -23.02 13.78
N GLN A 218 -1.16 -24.23 14.24
CA GLN A 218 -0.57 -25.29 13.42
C GLN A 218 -1.44 -25.73 12.22
N LYS A 219 -2.75 -25.41 12.24
CA LYS A 219 -3.64 -25.64 11.09
C LYS A 219 -3.33 -24.73 9.91
N CYS A 220 -2.59 -23.62 10.11
CA CYS A 220 -2.21 -22.68 9.08
C CYS A 220 -0.74 -22.84 8.68
N HIS A 221 -0.49 -22.96 7.38
CA HIS A 221 0.87 -23.13 6.87
C HIS A 221 1.79 -21.93 7.16
N TYR A 222 1.27 -20.70 7.23
CA TYR A 222 2.08 -19.55 7.66
C TYR A 222 2.69 -19.77 9.05
N HIS A 223 1.94 -20.36 9.98
CA HIS A 223 2.48 -20.68 11.29
C HIS A 223 3.50 -21.83 11.22
N THR A 224 3.22 -22.89 10.43
CA THR A 224 4.14 -24.03 10.32
C THR A 224 5.49 -23.68 9.72
N ILE A 225 5.56 -22.64 8.86
CA ILE A 225 6.82 -22.12 8.32
C ILE A 225 7.46 -21.02 9.18
N GLY A 226 6.91 -20.77 10.38
CA GLY A 226 7.50 -19.92 11.40
C GLY A 226 7.11 -18.44 11.35
N TYR A 227 6.12 -18.03 10.54
CA TYR A 227 5.65 -16.64 10.56
C TYR A 227 4.85 -16.36 11.83
N LYS A 228 4.95 -15.12 12.32
CA LYS A 228 4.41 -14.70 13.62
C LYS A 228 2.99 -14.18 13.58
N TYR A 229 2.30 -14.27 12.44
CA TYR A 229 1.01 -13.62 12.27
C TYR A 229 -0.05 -14.08 13.28
N TRP A 230 -0.17 -15.40 13.50
CA TRP A 230 -1.15 -15.96 14.44
C TRP A 230 -0.77 -15.74 15.89
N ASP A 231 0.53 -15.76 16.22
CA ASP A 231 1.02 -15.48 17.58
C ASP A 231 0.62 -14.05 18.00
N ILE A 232 0.78 -13.08 17.09
CA ILE A 232 0.42 -11.68 17.33
C ILE A 232 -1.10 -11.49 17.30
N LEU A 233 -1.82 -12.13 16.36
CA LEU A 233 -3.28 -12.09 16.32
C LEU A 233 -3.89 -12.61 17.63
N ASN A 234 -3.37 -13.69 18.20
CA ASN A 234 -3.92 -14.29 19.41
C ASN A 234 -3.85 -13.35 20.62
N LYS A 235 -2.84 -12.47 20.69
CA LYS A 235 -2.74 -11.43 21.74
C LYS A 235 -3.74 -10.29 21.55
N ASN A 236 -4.27 -10.14 20.33
CA ASN A 236 -5.14 -9.05 19.90
C ASN A 236 -6.50 -9.57 19.38
N LEU A 237 -6.90 -10.78 19.80
CA LEU A 237 -8.05 -11.50 19.23
C LEU A 237 -9.37 -10.79 19.53
N ASP A 238 -9.44 -10.07 20.63
CA ASP A 238 -10.56 -9.20 21.05
C ASP A 238 -10.86 -8.10 20.02
N ARG A 239 -9.90 -7.77 19.16
CA ARG A 239 -10.04 -6.81 18.05
C ARG A 239 -10.59 -7.42 16.76
N PHE A 240 -10.77 -8.74 16.71
CA PHE A 240 -11.32 -9.49 15.57
C PHE A 240 -12.62 -10.23 15.93
N GLN A 241 -13.49 -9.57 16.69
CA GLN A 241 -14.76 -10.15 17.17
C GLN A 241 -15.95 -9.88 16.23
N GLY A 242 -15.69 -9.23 15.09
CA GLY A 242 -16.72 -8.86 14.16
C GLY A 242 -17.24 -10.05 13.33
N ALA A 243 -18.52 -10.00 12.98
CA ALA A 243 -19.17 -11.06 12.21
C ALA A 243 -19.05 -10.80 10.71
N ILE A 244 -18.52 -11.79 9.97
CA ILE A 244 -18.53 -11.81 8.52
C ILE A 244 -19.00 -13.17 8.00
N GLU A 245 -19.78 -13.16 6.93
CA GLU A 245 -20.20 -14.39 6.26
C GLU A 245 -19.07 -14.90 5.33
N ILE A 246 -18.11 -15.63 5.89
CA ILE A 246 -17.06 -16.30 5.14
C ILE A 246 -16.93 -17.75 5.56
N LYS A 247 -16.93 -18.65 4.58
CA LYS A 247 -16.59 -20.07 4.77
C LYS A 247 -15.08 -20.28 4.78
N GLY A 248 -14.57 -20.88 5.84
CA GLY A 248 -13.15 -21.18 6.02
C GLY A 248 -12.35 -19.96 6.47
N CYS A 249 -11.05 -19.97 6.18
CA CYS A 249 -10.14 -18.92 6.65
C CYS A 249 -10.46 -17.59 5.96
N PRO A 250 -10.73 -16.51 6.71
CA PRO A 250 -11.08 -15.21 6.12
C PRO A 250 -9.90 -14.62 5.34
N PHE A 251 -8.68 -14.90 5.79
CA PHE A 251 -7.44 -14.38 5.21
C PHE A 251 -6.93 -15.20 4.03
N ARG A 252 -7.72 -16.12 3.47
CA ARG A 252 -7.30 -16.88 2.28
C ARG A 252 -7.22 -16.01 1.02
N ARG A 253 -8.09 -14.99 0.92
CA ARG A 253 -8.26 -14.15 -0.27
C ARG A 253 -7.85 -12.70 0.01
N GLY A 254 -8.57 -11.70 -0.50
CA GLY A 254 -8.21 -10.28 -0.40
C GLY A 254 -8.00 -9.75 1.02
N LEU A 255 -8.61 -10.36 2.03
CA LEU A 255 -8.40 -9.91 3.42
C LEU A 255 -6.98 -10.18 3.95
N ASN A 256 -6.18 -11.00 3.26
CA ASN A 256 -4.84 -11.39 3.73
C ASN A 256 -3.88 -10.21 3.88
N GLN A 257 -3.83 -9.29 2.91
CA GLN A 257 -2.90 -8.17 2.98
C GLN A 257 -3.30 -7.18 4.08
N LEU A 258 -4.59 -6.88 4.19
CA LEU A 258 -5.13 -6.02 5.25
C LEU A 258 -4.80 -6.60 6.63
N TRP A 259 -5.00 -7.90 6.79
CA TRP A 259 -4.64 -8.62 8.00
C TRP A 259 -3.15 -8.52 8.31
N ARG A 260 -2.27 -8.88 7.36
CA ARG A 260 -0.81 -8.85 7.59
C ARG A 260 -0.31 -7.44 7.95
N ASN A 261 -0.82 -6.39 7.33
CA ASN A 261 -0.41 -5.02 7.63
C ASN A 261 -0.92 -4.54 9.00
N GLN A 262 -2.14 -4.94 9.41
CA GLN A 262 -2.59 -4.65 10.78
C GLN A 262 -1.82 -5.46 11.84
N ILE A 263 -1.43 -6.70 11.52
CA ILE A 263 -0.56 -7.50 12.37
C ILE A 263 0.84 -6.88 12.48
N LEU A 264 1.37 -6.30 11.39
CA LEU A 264 2.59 -5.49 11.42
C LEU A 264 2.44 -4.31 12.38
N ALA A 265 1.32 -3.59 12.33
CA ALA A 265 1.03 -2.48 13.24
C ALA A 265 1.08 -2.92 14.72
N PHE A 266 0.42 -4.03 15.08
CA PHE A 266 0.50 -4.57 16.44
C PHE A 266 1.92 -4.95 16.84
N ALA A 267 2.66 -5.63 15.95
CA ALA A 267 4.02 -6.05 16.23
C ALA A 267 4.95 -4.85 16.50
N LEU A 268 4.79 -3.77 15.73
CA LEU A 268 5.55 -2.53 15.90
C LEU A 268 5.18 -1.84 17.22
N GLN A 269 3.91 -1.79 17.58
CA GLN A 269 3.46 -1.22 18.85
C GLN A 269 3.95 -2.03 20.06
N GLU A 270 3.94 -3.36 19.98
CA GLU A 270 4.43 -4.26 21.04
C GLU A 270 5.93 -4.07 21.37
N THR A 271 6.70 -3.45 20.47
CA THR A 271 8.11 -3.13 20.74
C THR A 271 8.30 -2.02 21.78
N GLY A 272 7.26 -1.21 22.03
CA GLY A 272 7.33 -0.05 22.92
C GLY A 272 8.07 1.16 22.33
N ILE A 273 8.59 1.07 21.10
CA ILE A 273 9.25 2.19 20.40
C ILE A 273 8.22 3.22 19.95
N TYR A 274 7.09 2.74 19.42
CA TYR A 274 5.96 3.56 19.01
C TYR A 274 4.83 3.41 20.02
N ASN A 275 4.35 4.52 20.57
CA ASN A 275 3.26 4.57 21.53
C ASN A 275 1.94 4.08 20.92
N ASN A 276 1.66 4.49 19.68
CA ASN A 276 0.50 4.04 18.91
C ASN A 276 0.94 3.74 17.47
N VAL A 277 0.41 2.66 16.89
CA VAL A 277 0.61 2.33 15.47
C VAL A 277 -0.74 2.10 14.81
N THR A 278 -1.04 2.87 13.77
CA THR A 278 -2.30 2.77 13.00
C THR A 278 -2.04 2.24 11.60
N PHE A 279 -3.08 1.73 10.93
CA PHE A 279 -3.01 1.21 9.58
C PHE A 279 -4.16 1.73 8.73
N SER A 280 -3.85 2.23 7.54
CA SER A 280 -4.84 2.70 6.58
C SER A 280 -4.66 2.09 5.20
N VAL A 281 -5.73 2.10 4.42
CA VAL A 281 -5.66 1.91 2.97
C VAL A 281 -5.93 3.24 2.28
N CYS A 282 -5.00 3.67 1.43
CA CYS A 282 -5.22 4.70 0.42
C CYS A 282 -5.47 4.00 -0.92
N HIS A 283 -6.59 4.26 -1.58
CA HIS A 283 -6.80 3.72 -2.93
C HIS A 283 -7.24 4.78 -3.93
N HIS A 284 -7.08 4.50 -5.22
CA HIS A 284 -7.60 5.38 -6.24
C HIS A 284 -9.13 5.53 -6.11
N ALA A 285 -9.66 6.76 -6.15
CA ALA A 285 -11.07 7.06 -5.93
C ALA A 285 -12.01 6.34 -6.92
N LYS A 286 -11.54 6.09 -8.15
CA LYS A 286 -12.27 5.33 -9.18
C LYS A 286 -12.09 3.80 -9.10
N ASN A 287 -11.27 3.29 -8.20
CA ASN A 287 -11.10 1.85 -7.99
C ASN A 287 -12.01 1.38 -6.85
N THR A 288 -13.28 1.12 -7.19
CA THR A 288 -14.30 0.72 -6.21
C THR A 288 -14.30 -0.79 -5.95
N MET A 289 -13.57 -1.57 -6.76
CA MET A 289 -13.46 -3.03 -6.64
C MET A 289 -12.95 -3.47 -5.25
N LEU A 290 -12.13 -2.65 -4.60
CA LEU A 290 -11.58 -2.93 -3.26
C LEU A 290 -12.59 -2.73 -2.12
N ASN A 291 -13.70 -2.00 -2.36
CA ASN A 291 -14.68 -1.64 -1.34
C ASN A 291 -15.25 -2.87 -0.63
N LYS A 292 -15.45 -3.97 -1.37
CA LYS A 292 -15.96 -5.20 -0.78
C LYS A 292 -15.00 -5.73 0.29
N SER A 293 -13.71 -5.88 -0.03
CA SER A 293 -12.70 -6.38 0.90
C SER A 293 -12.47 -5.41 2.06
N ILE A 294 -12.43 -4.10 1.80
CA ILE A 294 -12.33 -3.07 2.85
C ILE A 294 -13.50 -3.17 3.82
N ASN A 295 -14.75 -3.19 3.32
CA ASN A 295 -15.93 -3.26 4.17
C ASN A 295 -16.03 -4.58 4.93
N GLN A 296 -15.67 -5.70 4.30
CA GLN A 296 -15.59 -7.00 4.98
C GLN A 296 -14.53 -6.99 6.08
N TYR A 297 -13.38 -6.37 5.84
CA TYR A 297 -12.32 -6.27 6.84
C TYR A 297 -12.74 -5.40 8.03
N ARG A 298 -13.37 -4.24 7.78
CA ARG A 298 -13.96 -3.40 8.83
C ARG A 298 -15.01 -4.15 9.63
N ALA A 299 -15.86 -4.94 8.97
CA ALA A 299 -16.84 -5.75 9.65
C ALA A 299 -16.16 -6.80 10.54
N LEU A 300 -15.11 -7.47 10.07
CA LEU A 300 -14.33 -8.47 10.82
C LEU A 300 -13.64 -7.89 12.07
N THR A 301 -13.10 -6.67 11.96
CA THR A 301 -12.42 -6.00 13.06
C THR A 301 -13.38 -5.20 13.96
N ASN A 302 -14.70 -5.38 13.80
CA ASN A 302 -15.70 -4.60 14.53
C ASN A 302 -15.48 -3.07 14.45
N LYS A 303 -15.04 -2.59 13.28
CA LYS A 303 -14.68 -1.19 13.01
C LYS A 303 -13.62 -0.65 13.97
N ASP A 304 -12.64 -1.48 14.32
CA ASP A 304 -11.49 -1.07 15.11
C ASP A 304 -10.86 0.23 14.60
N ALA A 305 -10.64 1.19 15.51
CA ALA A 305 -10.12 2.53 15.17
C ALA A 305 -8.69 2.51 14.62
N ILE A 306 -7.93 1.42 14.79
CA ILE A 306 -6.61 1.27 14.16
C ILE A 306 -6.68 1.20 12.64
N PHE A 307 -7.82 0.75 12.09
CA PHE A 307 -7.99 0.57 10.67
C PHE A 307 -8.88 1.65 10.06
N SER A 308 -8.31 2.44 9.17
CA SER A 308 -9.04 3.44 8.38
C SER A 308 -8.80 3.24 6.87
N TYR A 309 -9.52 3.98 6.05
CA TYR A 309 -9.30 4.00 4.61
C TYR A 309 -9.73 5.35 4.04
N PHE A 310 -9.10 5.75 2.95
CA PHE A 310 -9.36 6.97 2.22
C PHE A 310 -8.89 6.79 0.78
N THR A 311 -9.11 7.81 -0.04
CA THR A 311 -8.76 7.81 -1.45
C THR A 311 -7.65 8.80 -1.76
N ASN A 312 -7.03 8.65 -2.92
CA ASN A 312 -6.13 9.69 -3.42
C ASN A 312 -6.83 11.05 -3.51
N TYR A 313 -8.13 11.12 -3.80
CA TYR A 313 -8.85 12.40 -3.88
C TYR A 313 -8.94 13.07 -2.51
N ASP A 314 -9.18 12.30 -1.44
CA ASP A 314 -9.20 12.84 -0.09
C ASP A 314 -7.85 13.49 0.28
N VAL A 315 -6.73 12.94 -0.19
CA VAL A 315 -5.41 13.55 -0.02
C VAL A 315 -5.29 14.87 -0.79
N LEU A 316 -5.77 14.90 -2.04
CA LEU A 316 -5.68 16.10 -2.89
C LEU A 316 -6.62 17.21 -2.41
N ASP A 317 -7.77 16.86 -1.84
CA ASP A 317 -8.76 17.80 -1.33
C ASP A 317 -8.33 18.39 0.03
N ALA A 318 -7.52 17.66 0.80
CA ALA A 318 -6.88 18.18 2.01
C ALA A 318 -5.82 19.26 1.73
N VAL A 319 -5.28 19.32 0.51
CA VAL A 319 -4.21 20.24 0.13
C VAL A 319 -4.79 21.63 -0.16
N ASP A 320 -5.03 22.38 0.93
CA ASP A 320 -5.36 23.80 0.88
C ASP A 320 -4.13 24.62 1.29
N THR A 321 -3.31 25.05 0.32
CA THR A 321 -2.05 25.75 0.58
C THR A 321 -1.74 26.83 -0.44
N HIS A 322 -1.03 27.87 0.00
CA HIS A 322 -0.44 28.89 -0.86
C HIS A 322 0.99 28.53 -1.32
N ASP A 323 1.54 27.39 -0.90
CA ASP A 323 2.82 26.86 -1.34
C ASP A 323 2.78 26.55 -2.85
N SER A 324 3.55 27.33 -3.62
CA SER A 324 3.58 27.20 -5.08
C SER A 324 4.10 25.85 -5.57
N GLU A 325 4.96 25.18 -4.81
CA GLU A 325 5.49 23.87 -5.21
C GLU A 325 4.47 22.76 -4.97
N LEU A 326 3.77 22.78 -3.82
CA LEU A 326 2.65 21.87 -3.60
C LEU A 326 1.52 22.10 -4.60
N GLN A 327 1.23 23.34 -5.00
CA GLN A 327 0.24 23.62 -6.04
C GLN A 327 0.64 23.06 -7.42
N LYS A 328 1.93 23.17 -7.79
CA LYS A 328 2.44 22.54 -9.03
C LYS A 328 2.32 21.03 -8.99
N TRP A 329 2.68 20.43 -7.86
CA TRP A 329 2.52 18.99 -7.64
C TRP A 329 1.05 18.58 -7.73
N LEU A 330 0.14 19.29 -7.07
CA LEU A 330 -1.29 19.02 -7.06
C LEU A 330 -1.86 19.05 -8.48
N GLN A 331 -1.53 20.06 -9.27
CA GLN A 331 -1.94 20.16 -10.67
C GLN A 331 -1.38 19.02 -11.52
N TRP A 332 -0.10 18.69 -11.34
CA TRP A 332 0.56 17.60 -12.07
C TRP A 332 -0.06 16.24 -11.71
N TYR A 333 -0.28 15.97 -10.42
CA TYR A 333 -0.85 14.71 -9.94
C TYR A 333 -2.30 14.57 -10.42
N LYS A 334 -3.09 15.65 -10.37
CA LYS A 334 -4.46 15.68 -10.92
C LYS A 334 -4.47 15.38 -12.42
N ALA A 335 -3.60 16.01 -13.19
CA ALA A 335 -3.52 15.78 -14.63
C ALA A 335 -3.16 14.33 -14.99
N LEU A 336 -2.37 13.66 -14.16
CA LEU A 336 -1.93 12.28 -14.39
C LEU A 336 -2.94 11.25 -13.86
N TYR A 337 -3.35 11.38 -12.61
CA TYR A 337 -4.09 10.33 -11.91
C TYR A 337 -5.57 10.65 -11.68
N CYS A 338 -6.13 11.79 -12.08
CA CYS A 338 -7.54 12.13 -11.82
C CYS A 338 -8.35 12.27 -13.12
N PHE A 339 -9.60 11.80 -13.10
CA PHE A 339 -10.53 11.79 -14.24
C PHE A 339 -11.98 11.57 -13.80
#